data_AF-A0A895YE17-F1
#
_entry.id   AF-A0A895YE17-F1
#
_cell.length_a   1.000
_cell.length_b   1.000
_cell.length_c   1.000
_cell.angle_alpha   90.00
_cell.angle_beta   90.00
_cell.angle_gamma   90.00
#
_symmetry.space_group_name_H-M   'P 1'
#
loop_
_entity.id
_entity.type
_entity.pdbx_description
1 polymer ?
#
loop_
_entity_poly.entity_id
_entity_poly.type
_entity_poly.pdbx_seq_one_letter_code
_entity_poly.pdbx_strand_id
1 'polypeptide(L)' 'MDPTTDPLSQDALLNLLLPVWQLAIGVCVVAAVVVVGFRLAKRGPSRVNTALLLTGGAVIGICALGVLLERL' A
#
# COMPACT_ATOMS: atom_id res chain seq x y z
N MET A 1 28.76 -25.56 -6.74
CA MET A 1 27.30 -25.67 -6.55
C MET A 1 27.11 -26.05 -5.10
N ASP A 2 26.73 -25.10 -4.25
CA ASP A 2 26.62 -25.34 -2.80
C ASP A 2 25.43 -26.27 -2.54
N PRO A 3 25.60 -27.43 -1.88
CA PRO A 3 24.53 -28.42 -1.70
C PRO A 3 23.47 -27.99 -0.66
N THR A 4 23.61 -26.83 -0.01
CA THR A 4 22.65 -26.33 0.98
C THR A 4 21.54 -25.45 0.40
N THR A 5 21.69 -25.00 -0.85
CA THR A 5 20.64 -24.27 -1.57
C THR A 5 19.72 -25.25 -2.28
N ASP A 6 18.83 -25.86 -1.51
CA ASP A 6 17.68 -26.58 -2.06
C ASP A 6 16.82 -25.58 -2.85
N PRO A 7 16.67 -25.70 -4.17
CA PRO A 7 15.94 -24.71 -4.97
C PRO A 7 14.51 -24.51 -4.47
N LEU A 8 13.90 -25.59 -3.97
CA LEU A 8 12.58 -25.62 -3.36
C LEU A 8 12.48 -24.72 -2.12
N SER A 9 13.55 -24.66 -1.30
CA SER A 9 13.59 -23.83 -0.09
C SER A 9 13.68 -22.34 -0.41
N GLN A 10 14.44 -22.00 -1.45
CA GLN A 10 14.59 -20.62 -1.91
C GLN A 10 13.28 -20.11 -2.52
N ASP A 11 12.60 -20.94 -3.32
CA ASP A 11 11.31 -20.59 -3.92
C ASP A 11 10.23 -20.34 -2.85
N ALA A 12 10.15 -21.18 -1.82
CA ALA A 12 9.22 -20.99 -0.70
C ALA A 12 9.46 -19.67 0.06
N LEU A 13 10.73 -19.34 0.32
CA LEU A 13 11.09 -18.09 0.98
C LEU A 13 10.72 -16.88 0.10
N LEU A 14 11.01 -16.93 -1.21
CA LEU A 14 10.72 -15.84 -2.13
C LEU A 14 9.21 -15.62 -2.29
N ASN A 15 8.44 -16.71 -2.31
CA ASN A 15 6.98 -16.68 -2.39
C ASN A 15 6.35 -16.03 -1.15
N LEU A 16 7.01 -16.09 0.01
CA LEU A 16 6.58 -15.37 1.22
C LEU A 16 7.11 -13.93 1.28
N LEU A 17 8.35 -13.73 0.85
CA LEU A 17 9.05 -12.45 0.93
C LEU A 17 8.42 -11.41 -0.02
N LEU A 18 8.13 -11.80 -1.25
CA LEU A 18 7.46 -10.94 -2.24
C LEU A 18 6.12 -10.34 -1.74
N PRO A 19 5.15 -11.13 -1.25
CA PRO A 19 3.89 -10.60 -0.74
C PRO A 19 4.06 -9.79 0.57
N VAL A 20 4.99 -10.17 1.45
CA VAL A 20 5.29 -9.38 2.65
C VAL A 20 5.78 -7.98 2.28
N TRP A 21 6.69 -7.87 1.31
CA TRP A 21 7.16 -6.56 0.83
C TRP A 21 6.09 -5.78 0.09
N GLN A 22 5.22 -6.46 -0.69
CA GLN A 22 4.06 -5.80 -1.32
C GLN A 22 3.13 -5.17 -0.27
N LEU A 23 2.85 -5.86 0.83
CA LEU A 23 2.06 -5.30 1.93
C LEU A 23 2.75 -4.09 2.57
N ALA A 24 4.06 -4.19 2.83
CA ALA A 24 4.83 -3.07 3.38
C ALA A 24 4.79 -1.83 2.47
N ILE A 25 4.96 -2.02 1.15
CA ILE A 25 4.88 -0.95 0.16
C ILE A 25 3.46 -0.36 0.15
N GLY A 26 2.43 -1.19 0.15
CA GLY A 26 1.03 -0.74 0.18
C GLY A 26 0.74 0.13 1.41
N VAL A 27 1.15 -0.31 2.60
CA VAL A 27 1.00 0.44 3.85
C VAL A 27 1.76 1.77 3.79
N CYS A 28 3.00 1.78 3.30
CA CYS A 28 3.79 3.00 3.15
C CYS A 28 3.13 3.99 2.18
N VAL A 29 2.60 3.53 1.06
CA VAL A 29 1.91 4.38 0.07
C VAL A 29 0.62 4.95 0.67
N VAL A 30 -0.19 4.13 1.35
CA VAL A 30 -1.41 4.59 2.02
C VAL A 30 -1.08 5.63 3.10
N ALA A 31 -0.08 5.38 3.93
CA ALA A 31 0.37 6.33 4.94
C ALA A 31 0.83 7.65 4.31
N ALA A 32 1.61 7.60 3.23
CA ALA A 32 2.06 8.79 2.51
C ALA A 32 0.89 9.59 1.93
N VAL A 33 -0.09 8.91 1.30
CA VAL A 33 -1.31 9.53 0.78
C VAL A 33 -2.10 10.22 1.90
N VAL A 34 -2.32 9.54 3.02
CA VAL A 34 -3.05 10.11 4.16
C VAL A 34 -2.32 11.32 4.73
N VAL A 35 -1.00 11.23 4.91
CA VAL A 35 -0.18 12.34 5.44
C VAL A 35 -0.21 13.55 4.50
N VAL A 36 -0.05 13.33 3.18
CA VAL A 36 -0.10 14.39 2.17
C VAL A 36 -1.48 15.04 2.15
N GLY A 37 -2.54 14.23 2.16
CA GLY A 37 -3.91 14.72 2.19
C GLY A 37 -4.23 15.52 3.47
N PHE A 38 -3.82 15.02 4.62
CA PHE A 38 -4.00 15.71 5.90
C PHE A 38 -3.22 17.02 5.96
N ARG A 39 -2.00 17.03 5.41
CA ARG A 39 -1.15 18.23 5.33
C ARG A 39 -1.74 19.28 4.36
N LEU A 40 -2.33 18.84 3.26
CA LEU A 40 -3.06 19.71 2.32
C LEU A 40 -4.31 20.30 2.97
N ALA A 41 -5.08 19.49 3.71
CA ALA A 41 -6.25 19.96 4.45
C ALA A 41 -5.88 21.00 5.53
N LYS A 42 -4.74 20.83 6.19
CA LYS A 42 -4.22 21.80 7.18
C LYS A 42 -3.71 23.11 6.58
N ARG A 43 -3.39 23.19 5.29
CA ARG A 43 -2.73 24.37 4.67
C ARG A 43 -3.67 25.50 4.24
N GLY A 44 -4.99 25.32 4.29
CA GLY A 44 -5.94 26.41 4.04
C GLY A 44 -7.26 25.92 3.42
N PRO A 45 -8.42 26.31 3.97
CA PRO A 45 -9.72 25.79 3.57
C PRO A 45 -10.25 26.45 2.29
N SER A 46 -9.84 25.94 1.13
CA SER A 46 -10.76 25.93 0.00
C SER A 46 -11.60 24.68 0.15
N ARG A 47 -12.92 24.81 0.38
CA ARG A 47 -13.85 23.66 0.56
C ARG A 47 -13.75 22.63 -0.58
N VAL A 48 -13.28 23.05 -1.76
CA VAL A 48 -12.98 22.19 -2.91
C VAL A 48 -11.83 21.22 -2.65
N ASN A 49 -10.77 21.65 -1.94
CA ASN A 49 -9.62 20.79 -1.65
C ASN A 49 -10.01 19.64 -0.71
N THR A 50 -10.84 19.90 0.30
CA THR A 50 -11.36 18.85 1.19
C THR A 50 -12.21 17.84 0.42
N ALA A 51 -13.08 18.29 -0.51
CA ALA A 51 -13.88 17.38 -1.33
C ALA A 51 -13.00 16.53 -2.25
N LEU A 52 -12.00 17.12 -2.90
CA LEU A 52 -11.03 16.39 -3.74
C LEU A 52 -10.21 15.38 -2.94
N LEU A 53 -9.78 15.74 -1.73
CA LEU A 53 -9.04 14.84 -0.83
C LEU A 53 -9.89 13.69 -0.31
N LEU A 54 -11.16 13.95 0.01
CA LEU A 54 -12.07 12.91 0.47
C LEU A 54 -12.36 11.90 -0.64
N THR A 55 -12.61 12.38 -1.86
CA THR A 55 -12.85 11.51 -3.03
C THR A 55 -11.57 10.75 -3.41
N GLY A 56 -10.42 11.43 -3.47
CA GLY A 56 -9.14 10.78 -3.75
C GLY A 56 -8.77 9.73 -2.68
N GLY A 57 -8.98 10.05 -1.40
CA GLY A 57 -8.80 9.11 -0.30
C GLY A 57 -9.77 7.93 -0.35
N ALA A 58 -11.04 8.16 -0.72
CA ALA A 58 -12.02 7.09 -0.89
C ALA A 58 -11.65 6.16 -2.05
N VAL A 59 -11.21 6.69 -3.19
CA VAL A 59 -10.75 5.89 -4.33
C VAL A 59 -9.53 5.04 -3.94
N ILE A 60 -8.56 5.64 -3.25
CA ILE A 60 -7.36 4.93 -2.79
C ILE A 60 -7.72 3.86 -1.75
N GLY A 61 -8.64 4.16 -0.83
CA GLY A 61 -9.14 3.20 0.16
C GLY A 61 -9.91 2.03 -0.48
N ILE A 62 -10.76 2.31 -1.47
CA ILE A 62 -11.49 1.28 -2.22
C ILE A 62 -10.51 0.41 -3.03
N CYS A 63 -9.52 1.00 -3.70
CA CYS A 63 -8.48 0.25 -4.40
C CYS A 63 -7.65 -0.61 -3.43
N ALA A 64 -7.29 -0.07 -2.25
CA ALA A 64 -6.57 -0.84 -1.24
C ALA A 64 -7.41 -1.99 -0.70
N LEU A 65 -8.71 -1.78 -0.44
CA LEU A 65 -9.65 -2.83 -0.04
C LEU A 65 -9.82 -3.90 -1.13
N GLY A 66 -9.90 -3.49 -2.40
CA GLY A 66 -9.98 -4.41 -3.54
C GLY A 66 -8.73 -5.27 -3.66
N VAL A 67 -7.54 -4.67 -3.55
CA VAL A 67 -6.28 -5.42 -3.52
C VAL A 67 -6.20 -6.32 -2.29
N LEU A 68 -6.64 -5.85 -1.12
CA LEU A 68 -6.60 -6.65 0.10
C LEU A 68 -7.55 -7.85 0.03
N LEU A 69 -8.73 -7.68 -0.57
CA LEU A 69 -9.71 -8.75 -0.82
C LEU A 69 -9.27 -9.72 -1.92
N GLU A 70 -8.62 -9.23 -2.99
CA GLU A 70 -8.00 -10.07 -4.02
C GLU A 70 -6.87 -10.95 -3.45
N ARG A 71 -6.24 -10.49 -2.36
CA ARG A 71 -5.10 -11.13 -1.72
C ARG A 71 -5.48 -11.93 -0.45
N LEU A 72 -6.75 -11.92 -0.06
CA LEU A 72 -7.30 -12.72 1.05
C LEU A 72 -7.77 -14.08 0.54
#